data_AF-A0A2V8MG94-F1
#
_entry.id   AF-A0A2V8MG94-F1
#
_cell.length_a   1.000
_cell.length_b   1.000
_cell.length_c   1.000
_cell.angle_alpha   90.00
_cell.angle_beta   90.00
_cell.angle_gamma   90.00
#
_symmetry.space_group_name_H-M   'P 1'
#
loop_
_entity.id
_entity.type
_entity.pdbx_description
1 polymer ?
#
loop_
_entity_poly.entity_id
_entity_poly.type
_entity_poly.pdbx_seq_one_letter_code
_entity_poly.pdbx_strand_id
1 'polypeptide(L)'
;LGGSTPRNERTQTQDGSSRPGVIIQEVLLTNSTLAILPAEEKKVSLQFDLHRVRLESVGVGVPMKYDAELTNAKPPGEIVSQGNFGPWVGSEPGATTLDGKYVFDKADLGVFSGIAGILHSEGQFTGSLDSISVRGQASVPDFRLTMAGNPVPLSTRFEVLVDGTNGNTILRPVVGTLGKTTFTTSGGIIKHERDAARTVSLDVSMPKGNLQDLLRLAMKGPSFMEGVISLKTKIDIPPLTGRVREKLLLDGEFQLSQGRFLRSSIQDQIDMLSRRGQGQPKNEDIDEVVHEMRGAFRLNNEMMTFKSLSFAVPGAAVDLAGGYDLNADVLDFHGTLKLQAKVSQTMTGWKRVALKPVDPFFSKEGAGTFLRIKVVGTASEPKFGLDRGKKPQEEKKTEQESAVDSRRQEKNNGNETGRHRVAQ
;
A
#
# COMPACT_ATOMS: atom_id res chain seq x y z
N LEU A 1 -74.34 43.21 35.60
CA LEU A 1 -74.17 44.61 36.04
C LEU A 1 -73.09 44.60 37.13
N GLY A 2 -71.94 45.29 37.07
CA GLY A 2 -71.34 46.11 36.00
C GLY A 2 -70.14 46.93 36.56
N GLY A 3 -69.08 47.14 35.75
CA GLY A 3 -67.88 47.97 36.06
C GLY A 3 -66.77 47.25 36.87
N SER A 4 -65.45 47.24 36.56
CA SER A 4 -64.49 48.23 35.99
C SER A 4 -64.06 49.31 36.99
N THR A 5 -62.78 49.67 37.22
CA THR A 5 -61.45 49.35 36.61
C THR A 5 -60.33 49.76 37.64
N PRO A 6 -58.98 49.77 37.42
CA PRO A 6 -58.15 49.48 36.24
C PRO A 6 -56.90 48.57 36.43
N ARG A 7 -56.38 48.16 35.26
CA ARG A 7 -55.03 47.67 34.94
C ARG A 7 -53.91 48.59 35.47
N ASN A 8 -52.82 48.02 35.97
CA ASN A 8 -51.57 48.75 36.20
C ASN A 8 -50.39 47.95 35.60
N GLU A 9 -49.84 48.47 34.51
CA GLU A 9 -48.65 47.92 33.85
C GLU A 9 -47.40 48.36 34.60
N ARG A 10 -46.48 47.44 34.89
CA ARG A 10 -45.09 47.79 35.24
C ARG A 10 -44.10 46.70 34.85
N THR A 11 -43.47 46.98 33.71
CA THR A 11 -42.05 46.70 33.43
C THR A 11 -41.63 45.24 33.35
N GLN A 12 -41.67 44.70 32.12
CA GLN A 12 -40.62 43.78 31.70
C GLN A 12 -39.30 44.56 31.69
N THR A 13 -38.42 44.30 32.65
CA THR A 13 -37.02 44.74 32.55
C THR A 13 -36.34 43.90 31.47
N GLN A 14 -36.13 44.50 30.30
CA GLN A 14 -35.17 44.00 29.33
C GLN A 14 -33.79 44.03 29.98
N ASP A 15 -33.29 42.87 30.46
CA ASP A 15 -31.90 42.74 30.88
C ASP A 15 -30.99 42.53 29.66
N GLY A 16 -31.11 43.46 28.71
CA GLY A 16 -30.33 43.54 27.49
C GLY A 16 -28.96 44.13 27.77
N SER A 17 -28.18 43.49 28.65
CA SER A 17 -26.78 43.87 28.92
C SER A 17 -25.89 43.49 27.74
N SER A 18 -26.03 44.24 26.64
CA SER A 18 -25.07 44.30 25.54
C SER A 18 -23.76 44.84 26.10
N ARG A 19 -22.91 43.93 26.60
CA ARG A 19 -21.54 44.25 27.00
C ARG A 19 -20.85 44.83 25.77
N PRO A 20 -20.18 45.99 25.87
CA PRO A 20 -19.49 46.56 24.73
C PRO A 20 -18.48 45.55 24.19
N GLY A 21 -18.65 45.16 22.92
CA GLY A 21 -17.80 44.17 22.28
C GLY A 21 -16.37 44.68 22.19
N VAL A 22 -15.47 44.11 22.99
CA VAL A 22 -14.04 44.39 22.88
C VAL A 22 -13.53 43.70 21.62
N ILE A 23 -13.01 44.49 20.69
CA ILE A 23 -12.28 44.01 19.51
C ILE A 23 -10.81 44.37 19.73
N ILE A 24 -9.97 43.34 19.75
CA ILE A 24 -8.51 43.50 19.71
C ILE A 24 -8.14 43.67 18.23
N GLN A 25 -7.59 44.83 17.88
CA GLN A 25 -7.26 45.13 16.48
C GLN A 25 -6.22 44.17 15.91
N GLU A 26 -5.19 43.85 16.69
CA GLU A 26 -4.11 42.97 16.31
C GLU A 26 -3.61 42.14 17.50
N VAL A 27 -3.34 40.85 17.28
CA VAL A 27 -2.58 39.98 18.18
C VAL A 27 -1.36 39.47 17.42
N LEU A 28 -0.18 39.70 17.94
CA LEU A 28 1.08 39.18 17.39
C LEU A 28 1.70 38.18 18.36
N LEU A 29 1.88 36.95 17.89
CA LEU A 29 2.56 35.85 18.56
C LEU A 29 3.88 35.62 17.83
N THR A 30 4.98 35.51 18.55
CA THR A 30 6.31 35.20 17.98
C THR A 30 7.06 34.24 18.89
N ASN A 31 7.83 33.33 18.28
CA ASN A 31 8.68 32.34 18.96
C ASN A 31 7.97 31.61 20.12
N SER A 32 6.79 31.07 19.85
CA SER A 32 5.94 30.39 20.84
C SER A 32 5.57 28.98 20.38
N THR A 33 5.21 28.08 21.30
CA THR A 33 4.84 26.70 20.95
C THR A 33 3.36 26.46 21.25
N LEU A 34 2.61 25.97 20.26
CA LEU A 34 1.26 25.46 20.43
C LEU A 34 1.32 23.95 20.69
N ALA A 35 0.92 23.53 21.89
CA ALA A 35 0.77 22.11 22.23
C ALA A 35 -0.70 21.70 22.17
N ILE A 36 -1.07 20.85 21.20
CA ILE A 36 -2.37 20.19 21.15
C ILE A 36 -2.30 18.94 22.03
N LEU A 37 -2.98 19.00 23.19
CA LEU A 37 -3.09 17.90 24.13
C LEU A 37 -4.11 16.88 23.62
N PRO A 38 -3.78 15.58 23.56
CA PRO A 38 -4.73 14.55 23.16
C PRO A 38 -5.72 14.25 24.29
N ALA A 39 -6.95 13.89 23.93
CA ALA A 39 -7.98 13.46 24.88
C ALA A 39 -7.64 12.16 25.64
N GLU A 40 -6.61 11.44 25.20
CA GLU A 40 -6.12 10.21 25.84
C GLU A 40 -4.70 10.47 26.41
N GLU A 41 -4.53 10.40 27.73
CA GLU A 41 -3.28 10.75 28.44
C GLU A 41 -2.01 10.02 27.95
N LYS A 42 -2.17 8.86 27.31
CA LYS A 42 -1.05 8.02 26.81
C LYS A 42 -0.57 8.39 25.40
N LYS A 43 -1.21 9.35 24.73
CA LYS A 43 -0.80 9.81 23.41
C LYS A 43 0.19 10.97 23.53
N VAL A 44 1.15 11.02 22.60
CA VAL A 44 2.10 12.14 22.49
C VAL A 44 1.33 13.38 22.00
N SER A 45 1.53 14.53 22.64
CA SER A 45 0.96 15.80 22.18
C SER A 45 1.60 16.26 20.87
N LEU A 46 0.80 16.91 20.02
CA LEU A 46 1.33 17.55 18.81
C LEU A 46 1.85 18.93 19.21
N GLN A 47 3.12 19.18 18.96
CA GLN A 47 3.78 20.46 19.24
C GLN A 47 4.07 21.16 17.92
N PHE A 48 3.58 22.39 17.77
CA PHE A 48 3.80 23.24 16.61
C PHE A 48 4.58 24.46 17.08
N ASP A 49 5.74 24.72 16.49
CA ASP A 49 6.54 25.89 16.81
C ASP A 49 6.09 27.06 15.92
N LEU A 50 5.52 28.08 16.54
CA LEU A 50 4.98 29.27 15.91
C LEU A 50 6.08 30.34 15.85
N HIS A 51 6.68 30.50 14.68
CA HIS A 51 7.69 31.53 14.42
C HIS A 51 7.04 32.91 14.43
N ARG A 52 5.93 33.06 13.70
CA ARG A 52 5.07 34.24 13.67
C ARG A 52 3.62 33.82 13.48
N VAL A 53 2.70 34.33 14.30
CA VAL A 53 1.27 34.36 13.98
C VAL A 53 0.73 35.76 14.25
N ARG A 54 0.21 36.41 13.21
CA ARG A 54 -0.44 37.72 13.27
C ARG A 54 -1.93 37.53 13.02
N LEU A 55 -2.77 37.92 13.98
CA LEU A 55 -4.23 37.88 13.88
C LEU A 55 -4.77 39.31 13.85
N GLU A 56 -5.62 39.63 12.86
CA GLU A 56 -6.30 40.94 12.79
C GLU A 56 -7.79 40.81 13.11
N SER A 57 -8.37 41.83 13.73
CA SER A 57 -9.81 41.92 14.08
C SER A 57 -10.31 40.79 15.00
N VAL A 58 -9.54 40.52 16.06
CA VAL A 58 -9.85 39.49 17.06
C VAL A 58 -10.99 39.97 17.98
N GLY A 59 -12.21 39.46 17.77
CA GLY A 59 -13.38 39.83 18.56
C GLY A 59 -14.51 38.81 18.48
N VAL A 60 -15.42 38.84 19.47
CA VAL A 60 -16.58 37.95 19.50
C VAL A 60 -17.51 38.23 18.31
N GLY A 61 -17.82 37.20 17.52
CA GLY A 61 -18.72 37.32 16.36
C GLY A 61 -18.08 37.86 15.08
N VAL A 62 -16.77 38.09 15.04
CA VAL A 62 -16.05 38.63 13.87
C VAL A 62 -15.11 37.55 13.29
N PRO A 63 -15.03 37.36 11.95
CA PRO A 63 -13.97 36.57 11.33
C PRO A 63 -12.61 37.26 11.51
N MET A 64 -11.63 36.53 12.01
CA MET A 64 -10.27 37.00 12.17
C MET A 64 -9.48 36.73 10.89
N LYS A 65 -8.65 37.68 10.45
CA LYS A 65 -7.62 37.37 9.46
C LYS A 65 -6.42 36.79 10.16
N TYR A 66 -5.71 35.87 9.52
CA TYR A 66 -4.46 35.34 10.04
C TYR A 66 -3.36 35.33 8.96
N ASP A 67 -2.13 35.53 9.42
CA ASP A 67 -0.86 35.32 8.72
C ASP A 67 0.01 34.50 9.69
N ALA A 68 0.44 33.31 9.26
CA ALA A 68 1.10 32.32 10.11
C ALA A 68 2.32 31.68 9.44
N GLU A 69 3.42 31.65 10.17
CA GLU A 69 4.67 30.94 9.86
C GLU A 69 4.97 30.00 11.03
N LEU A 70 4.98 28.69 10.79
CA LEU A 70 5.13 27.67 11.85
C LEU A 70 5.79 26.38 11.35
N THR A 71 6.48 25.65 12.23
CA THR A 71 6.92 24.27 11.98
C THR A 71 5.81 23.29 12.36
N ASN A 72 5.47 22.38 11.45
CA ASN A 72 4.45 21.36 11.66
C ASN A 72 4.90 20.23 12.61
N ALA A 73 4.00 19.72 13.45
CA ALA A 73 4.31 18.66 14.41
C ALA A 73 4.68 17.31 13.76
N LYS A 74 3.94 16.89 12.73
CA LYS A 74 4.16 15.63 12.01
C LYS A 74 3.49 15.62 10.62
N PRO A 75 4.22 15.42 9.51
CA PRO A 75 5.68 15.39 9.41
C PRO A 75 6.31 16.76 9.74
N PRO A 76 7.52 16.82 10.30
CA PRO A 76 8.21 18.08 10.54
C PRO A 76 8.54 18.76 9.21
N GLY A 77 8.36 20.08 9.16
CA GLY A 77 8.53 20.93 7.97
C GLY A 77 7.88 22.29 8.18
N GLU A 78 8.17 23.25 7.31
CA GLU A 78 7.78 24.66 7.49
C GLU A 78 6.48 24.98 6.75
N ILE A 79 5.50 25.53 7.47
CA ILE A 79 4.22 25.99 6.94
C ILE A 79 4.17 27.52 6.95
N VAL A 80 3.87 28.11 5.80
CA VAL A 80 3.43 29.49 5.67
C VAL A 80 1.97 29.47 5.21
N SER A 81 1.07 30.13 5.94
CA SER A 81 -0.37 30.13 5.65
C SER A 81 -1.00 31.50 5.94
N GLN A 82 -1.95 31.91 5.11
CA GLN A 82 -2.69 33.16 5.27
C GLN A 82 -4.15 33.00 4.84
N GLY A 83 -5.07 33.68 5.52
CA GLY A 83 -6.50 33.55 5.24
C GLY A 83 -7.40 34.12 6.34
N ASN A 84 -8.60 33.56 6.46
CA ASN A 84 -9.60 33.94 7.46
C ASN A 84 -9.99 32.75 8.34
N PHE A 85 -10.31 33.03 9.61
CA PHE A 85 -10.84 32.05 10.56
C PHE A 85 -11.94 32.69 11.40
N GLY A 86 -13.12 32.10 11.39
CA GLY A 86 -14.26 32.50 12.20
C GLY A 86 -15.46 33.07 11.41
N PRO A 87 -16.47 33.56 12.12
CA PRO A 87 -16.50 33.79 13.58
C PRO A 87 -16.38 32.48 14.38
N TRP A 88 -15.66 32.51 15.51
CA TRP A 88 -15.46 31.33 16.35
C TRP A 88 -16.78 30.81 16.92
N VAL A 89 -17.15 29.56 16.60
CA VAL A 89 -18.38 28.92 17.06
C VAL A 89 -18.07 28.10 18.32
N GLY A 90 -17.92 28.77 19.47
CA GLY A 90 -17.47 28.12 20.71
C GLY A 90 -18.37 26.99 21.24
N SER A 91 -19.65 26.95 20.87
CA SER A 91 -20.57 25.85 21.20
C SER A 91 -20.38 24.61 20.34
N GLU A 92 -19.85 24.77 19.12
CA GLU A 92 -19.62 23.72 18.14
C GLU A 92 -18.37 24.09 17.30
N PRO A 93 -17.16 23.90 17.86
CA PRO A 93 -15.92 24.33 17.21
C PRO A 93 -15.76 23.89 15.75
N GLY A 94 -16.24 22.68 15.41
CA GLY A 94 -16.23 22.12 14.06
C GLY A 94 -16.94 22.99 13.03
N ALA A 95 -18.03 23.68 13.41
CA ALA A 95 -18.79 24.57 12.54
C ALA A 95 -18.10 25.91 12.26
N THR A 96 -16.94 26.18 12.87
CA THR A 96 -16.19 27.43 12.62
C THR A 96 -15.68 27.47 11.19
N THR A 97 -16.08 28.49 10.43
CA THR A 97 -15.67 28.69 9.03
C THR A 97 -14.21 29.13 8.92
N LEU A 98 -13.52 28.65 7.88
CA LEU A 98 -12.16 29.07 7.55
C LEU A 98 -11.88 28.99 6.05
N ASP A 99 -10.96 29.83 5.58
CA ASP A 99 -10.39 29.77 4.25
C ASP A 99 -8.93 30.25 4.28
N GLY A 100 -8.17 29.90 3.25
CA GLY A 100 -6.80 30.39 3.13
C GLY A 100 -5.99 29.75 2.01
N LYS A 101 -4.72 30.14 1.96
CA LYS A 101 -3.67 29.54 1.13
C LYS A 101 -2.51 29.15 1.99
N TYR A 102 -1.85 28.05 1.64
CA TYR A 102 -0.67 27.57 2.35
C TYR A 102 0.44 27.12 1.40
N VAL A 103 1.67 27.18 1.90
CA VAL A 103 2.84 26.45 1.43
C VAL A 103 3.36 25.63 2.60
N PHE A 104 3.65 24.36 2.38
CA PHE A 104 4.25 23.42 3.32
C PHE A 104 5.51 22.85 2.69
N ASP A 105 6.67 23.33 3.16
CA ASP A 105 7.98 23.05 2.59
C ASP A 105 8.82 22.15 3.52
N LYS A 106 9.77 21.41 2.93
CA LYS A 106 10.72 20.53 3.66
C LYS A 106 10.06 19.50 4.59
N ALA A 107 8.85 19.04 4.26
CA ALA A 107 8.11 18.10 5.07
C ALA A 107 8.73 16.69 5.00
N ASP A 108 9.41 16.25 6.05
CA ASP A 108 10.15 14.97 6.05
C ASP A 108 9.20 13.77 6.24
N LEU A 109 9.01 12.98 5.17
CA LEU A 109 8.18 11.79 5.20
C LEU A 109 8.83 10.61 5.94
N GLY A 110 10.13 10.67 6.25
CA GLY A 110 10.87 9.61 6.97
C GLY A 110 10.39 9.35 8.40
N VAL A 111 9.55 10.23 8.96
CA VAL A 111 8.85 9.99 10.24
C VAL A 111 7.69 8.99 10.17
N PHE A 112 7.36 8.52 8.96
CA PHE A 112 6.42 7.45 8.69
C PHE A 112 7.16 6.19 8.27
N SER A 113 6.74 5.05 8.79
CA SER A 113 7.24 3.75 8.35
C SER A 113 7.05 3.56 6.84
N GLY A 114 7.90 2.73 6.23
CA GLY A 114 7.70 2.26 4.85
C GLY A 114 8.04 3.27 3.75
N ILE A 115 7.96 4.58 3.99
CA ILE A 115 8.25 5.64 3.00
C ILE A 115 9.37 6.58 3.46
N ALA A 116 10.00 7.27 2.51
CA ALA A 116 10.89 8.40 2.79
C ALA A 116 10.88 9.38 1.60
N GLY A 117 11.31 10.60 1.89
CA GLY A 117 11.47 11.69 0.92
C GLY A 117 11.06 13.03 1.50
N ILE A 118 11.49 14.12 0.87
CA ILE A 118 11.18 15.49 1.31
C ILE A 118 10.01 16.03 0.49
N LEU A 119 8.89 16.27 1.16
CA LEU A 119 7.65 16.79 0.56
C LEU A 119 7.66 18.33 0.52
N HIS A 120 7.26 18.85 -0.63
CA HIS A 120 6.79 20.22 -0.83
C HIS A 120 5.32 20.18 -1.28
N SER A 121 4.45 20.99 -0.68
CA SER A 121 3.02 21.05 -0.98
C SER A 121 2.52 22.49 -0.92
N GLU A 122 1.69 22.90 -1.88
CA GLU A 122 1.06 24.22 -1.89
C GLU A 122 -0.40 24.09 -2.32
N GLY A 123 -1.25 24.98 -1.81
CA GLY A 123 -2.66 24.94 -2.14
C GLY A 123 -3.51 25.99 -1.46
N GLN A 124 -4.81 25.82 -1.61
CA GLN A 124 -5.84 26.64 -1.00
C GLN A 124 -6.88 25.75 -0.32
N PHE A 125 -7.53 26.28 0.71
CA PHE A 125 -8.59 25.59 1.44
C PHE A 125 -9.76 26.49 1.77
N THR A 126 -10.93 25.89 1.99
CA THR A 126 -12.16 26.57 2.41
C THR A 126 -13.14 25.56 3.02
N GLY A 127 -13.96 26.01 3.96
CA GLY A 127 -15.03 25.20 4.54
C GLY A 127 -15.30 25.54 6.01
N SER A 128 -15.73 24.54 6.77
CA SER A 128 -15.79 24.53 8.23
C SER A 128 -14.63 23.69 8.80
N LEU A 129 -14.30 23.87 10.07
CA LEU A 129 -13.20 23.17 10.74
C LEU A 129 -13.35 21.63 10.73
N ASP A 130 -14.59 21.12 10.70
CA ASP A 130 -14.91 19.70 10.54
C ASP A 130 -14.98 19.23 9.06
N SER A 131 -14.92 20.14 8.09
CA SER A 131 -15.19 19.86 6.68
C SER A 131 -14.41 20.83 5.77
N ILE A 132 -13.09 20.70 5.81
CA ILE A 132 -12.14 21.55 5.08
C ILE A 132 -11.92 20.97 3.69
N SER A 133 -12.42 21.64 2.65
CA SER A 133 -12.09 21.32 1.26
C SER A 133 -10.73 21.93 0.91
N VAL A 134 -9.74 21.09 0.59
CA VAL A 134 -8.39 21.52 0.21
C VAL A 134 -8.13 21.13 -1.25
N ARG A 135 -7.61 22.07 -2.04
CA ARG A 135 -7.17 21.81 -3.43
C ARG A 135 -5.77 22.36 -3.63
N GLY A 136 -4.87 21.56 -4.18
CA GLY A 136 -3.47 21.91 -4.28
C GLY A 136 -2.63 20.93 -5.11
N GLN A 137 -1.32 21.11 -5.01
CA GLN A 137 -0.33 20.23 -5.63
C GLN A 137 0.79 19.90 -4.64
N ALA A 138 1.38 18.72 -4.80
CA ALA A 138 2.49 18.25 -3.99
C ALA A 138 3.57 17.62 -4.86
N SER A 139 4.81 17.68 -4.39
CA SER A 139 5.97 17.03 -5.00
C SER A 139 6.92 16.49 -3.96
N VAL A 140 7.52 15.34 -4.27
CA VAL A 140 8.50 14.63 -3.44
C VAL A 140 9.59 14.11 -4.40
N PRO A 141 10.64 14.91 -4.68
CA PRO A 141 11.62 14.59 -5.73
C PRO A 141 12.38 13.28 -5.50
N ASP A 142 12.57 12.88 -4.24
CA ASP A 142 13.32 11.69 -3.82
C ASP A 142 12.44 10.59 -3.20
N PHE A 143 11.13 10.60 -3.48
CA PHE A 143 10.17 9.64 -2.94
C PHE A 143 10.62 8.18 -3.15
N ARG A 144 10.55 7.39 -2.08
CA ARG A 144 11.02 6.00 -2.08
C ARG A 144 10.30 5.17 -1.03
N LEU A 145 10.20 3.87 -1.29
CA LEU A 145 9.88 2.89 -0.25
C LEU A 145 11.17 2.53 0.51
N THR A 146 11.15 2.55 1.84
CA THR A 146 12.33 2.25 2.67
C THR A 146 12.85 0.83 2.48
N MET A 147 11.98 -0.11 2.10
CA MET A 147 12.35 -1.49 1.75
C MET A 147 13.26 -1.55 0.50
N ALA A 148 12.99 -0.72 -0.52
CA ALA A 148 13.72 -0.72 -1.79
C ALA A 148 14.90 0.27 -1.80
N GLY A 149 14.72 1.44 -1.17
CA GLY A 149 15.72 2.52 -1.05
C GLY A 149 15.86 3.41 -2.29
N ASN A 150 15.40 2.97 -3.45
CA ASN A 150 15.50 3.67 -4.73
C ASN A 150 14.56 4.89 -4.80
N PRO A 151 15.07 6.11 -5.06
CA PRO A 151 14.22 7.29 -5.30
C PRO A 151 13.55 7.23 -6.68
N VAL A 152 12.27 7.55 -6.73
CA VAL A 152 11.44 7.75 -7.93
C VAL A 152 10.59 9.01 -7.70
N PRO A 153 10.79 10.12 -8.44
CA PRO A 153 10.08 11.37 -8.18
C PRO A 153 8.57 11.19 -8.19
N LEU A 154 7.88 11.71 -7.16
CA LEU A 154 6.43 11.71 -7.07
C LEU A 154 5.91 13.16 -7.15
N SER A 155 4.84 13.37 -7.91
CA SER A 155 4.08 14.62 -7.93
C SER A 155 2.60 14.33 -7.99
N THR A 156 1.76 15.19 -7.41
CA THR A 156 0.30 15.03 -7.40
C THR A 156 -0.42 16.37 -7.55
N ARG A 157 -1.63 16.32 -8.11
CA ARG A 157 -2.66 17.35 -7.98
C ARG A 157 -3.87 16.72 -7.31
N PHE A 158 -4.32 17.32 -6.22
CA PHE A 158 -5.32 16.71 -5.36
C PHE A 158 -6.47 17.67 -5.05
N GLU A 159 -7.63 17.06 -4.80
CA GLU A 159 -8.71 17.67 -4.03
C GLU A 159 -9.05 16.70 -2.90
N VAL A 160 -9.02 17.17 -1.66
CA VAL A 160 -9.29 16.36 -0.47
C VAL A 160 -10.29 17.05 0.44
N LEU A 161 -11.04 16.27 1.20
CA LEU A 161 -11.83 16.74 2.31
C LEU A 161 -11.14 16.32 3.61
N VAL A 162 -10.81 17.28 4.46
CA VAL A 162 -10.14 17.06 5.75
C VAL A 162 -11.07 17.48 6.88
N ASP A 163 -11.31 16.57 7.82
CA ASP A 163 -11.92 16.90 9.10
C ASP A 163 -10.80 17.39 10.04
N GLY A 164 -10.75 18.69 10.32
CA GLY A 164 -9.75 19.30 11.20
C GLY A 164 -9.93 18.98 12.68
N THR A 165 -11.06 18.39 13.09
CA THR A 165 -11.33 18.03 14.50
C THR A 165 -10.71 16.68 14.87
N ASN A 166 -10.62 15.75 13.91
CA ASN A 166 -10.10 14.40 14.13
C ASN A 166 -9.00 13.97 13.12
N GLY A 167 -8.70 14.79 12.12
CA GLY A 167 -7.68 14.57 11.08
C GLY A 167 -8.03 13.46 10.08
N ASN A 168 -9.30 13.08 9.94
CA ASN A 168 -9.74 12.17 8.89
C ASN A 168 -9.66 12.86 7.53
N THR A 169 -9.19 12.14 6.51
CA THR A 169 -9.00 12.71 5.17
C THR A 169 -9.63 11.81 4.12
N ILE A 170 -10.50 12.36 3.28
CA ILE A 170 -11.07 11.71 2.09
C ILE A 170 -10.37 12.26 0.85
N LEU A 171 -9.81 11.36 0.04
CA LEU A 171 -9.24 11.67 -1.26
C LEU A 171 -10.34 11.56 -2.32
N ARG A 172 -10.77 12.71 -2.85
CA ARG A 172 -11.39 12.75 -4.20
C ARG A 172 -10.31 12.38 -5.22
N PRO A 173 -10.63 12.03 -6.48
CA PRO A 173 -9.65 11.55 -7.45
C PRO A 173 -8.42 12.45 -7.59
N VAL A 174 -7.32 12.03 -6.97
CA VAL A 174 -5.99 12.64 -7.04
C VAL A 174 -5.32 12.15 -8.31
N VAL A 175 -4.77 13.07 -9.10
CA VAL A 175 -3.96 12.74 -10.27
C VAL A 175 -2.49 12.78 -9.84
N GLY A 176 -1.80 11.65 -9.96
CA GLY A 176 -0.39 11.52 -9.60
C GLY A 176 0.49 11.17 -10.79
N THR A 177 1.75 11.60 -10.74
CA THR A 177 2.83 11.16 -11.63
C THR A 177 3.98 10.65 -10.79
N LEU A 178 4.31 9.37 -10.96
CA LEU A 178 5.46 8.68 -10.35
C LEU A 178 6.49 8.41 -11.45
N GLY A 179 7.65 9.05 -11.42
CA GLY A 179 8.64 8.95 -12.48
C GLY A 179 8.08 9.47 -13.82
N LYS A 180 7.84 8.58 -14.77
CA LYS A 180 7.19 8.87 -16.08
C LYS A 180 5.73 8.40 -16.13
N THR A 181 5.22 7.85 -15.03
CA THR A 181 3.97 7.08 -14.97
C THR A 181 2.85 7.86 -14.31
N THR A 182 1.76 8.11 -15.05
CA THR A 182 0.56 8.77 -14.52
C THR A 182 -0.42 7.74 -13.94
N PHE A 183 -1.01 8.06 -12.79
CA PHE A 183 -2.05 7.27 -12.15
C PHE A 183 -3.12 8.19 -11.54
N THR A 184 -4.28 7.61 -11.21
CA THR A 184 -5.28 8.24 -10.35
C THR A 184 -5.46 7.42 -9.07
N THR A 185 -5.77 8.10 -7.97
CA THR A 185 -6.12 7.43 -6.71
C THR A 185 -7.23 8.17 -5.96
N SER A 186 -8.06 7.44 -5.24
CA SER A 186 -9.15 7.94 -4.41
C SER A 186 -9.34 7.02 -3.21
N GLY A 187 -9.95 7.51 -2.13
CA GLY A 187 -10.18 6.69 -0.94
C GLY A 187 -10.15 7.53 0.34
N GLY A 188 -9.60 6.97 1.42
CA GLY A 188 -9.54 7.69 2.69
C GLY A 188 -8.48 7.20 3.66
N ILE A 189 -8.12 8.10 4.57
CA ILE A 189 -7.29 7.87 5.74
C ILE A 189 -8.17 8.17 6.96
N ILE A 190 -8.74 7.13 7.56
CA ILE A 190 -9.81 7.22 8.56
C ILE A 190 -9.37 6.60 9.88
N LYS A 191 -9.59 7.31 10.98
CA LYS A 191 -9.53 6.78 12.34
C LYS A 191 -10.95 6.44 12.78
N HIS A 192 -11.24 5.16 12.99
CA HIS A 192 -12.48 4.76 13.68
C HIS A 192 -12.27 4.84 15.19
N GLU A 193 -13.35 5.05 15.96
CA GLU A 193 -13.29 5.31 17.41
C GLU A 193 -12.58 4.21 18.21
N ARG A 194 -12.62 2.97 17.73
CA ARG A 194 -12.04 1.78 18.39
C ARG A 194 -10.59 1.49 17.96
N ASP A 195 -10.08 2.21 16.97
CA ASP A 195 -8.78 1.95 16.37
C ASP A 195 -7.70 2.88 16.94
N ALA A 196 -6.59 2.29 17.39
CA ALA A 196 -5.45 3.07 17.91
C ALA A 196 -4.67 3.80 16.81
N ALA A 197 -4.70 3.27 15.58
CA ALA A 197 -4.06 3.81 14.38
C ALA A 197 -5.13 4.17 13.33
N ARG A 198 -4.75 4.91 12.29
CA ARG A 198 -5.63 5.17 11.14
C ARG A 198 -5.59 3.98 10.16
N THR A 199 -6.73 3.68 9.56
CA THR A 199 -6.84 2.83 8.38
C THR A 199 -6.58 3.67 7.14
N VAL A 200 -5.73 3.18 6.23
CA VAL A 200 -5.61 3.72 4.87
C VAL A 200 -6.29 2.75 3.92
N SER A 201 -7.22 3.23 3.09
CA SER A 201 -7.86 2.46 2.02
C SER A 201 -7.88 3.32 0.76
N LEU A 202 -7.12 2.94 -0.26
CA LEU A 202 -6.97 3.67 -1.51
C LEU A 202 -7.24 2.76 -2.71
N ASP A 203 -8.14 3.17 -3.58
CA ASP A 203 -8.23 2.63 -4.93
C ASP A 203 -7.20 3.35 -5.82
N VAL A 204 -6.49 2.58 -6.65
CA VAL A 204 -5.48 3.08 -7.59
C VAL A 204 -5.78 2.56 -8.99
N SER A 205 -5.75 3.46 -9.97
CA SER A 205 -5.89 3.15 -11.38
C SER A 205 -4.74 3.76 -12.17
N MET A 206 -4.05 2.93 -12.94
CA MET A 206 -2.96 3.30 -13.83
C MET A 206 -3.25 2.67 -15.19
N PRO A 207 -4.03 3.32 -16.08
CA PRO A 207 -4.42 2.73 -17.35
C PRO A 207 -3.24 2.49 -18.31
N LYS A 208 -2.16 3.26 -18.15
CA LYS A 208 -0.92 3.14 -18.91
C LYS A 208 0.24 3.74 -18.13
N GLY A 209 1.16 2.89 -17.67
CA GLY A 209 2.38 3.26 -16.96
C GLY A 209 3.62 2.58 -17.53
N ASN A 210 4.78 3.04 -17.10
CA ASN A 210 6.07 2.42 -17.38
C ASN A 210 6.40 1.43 -16.25
N LEU A 211 6.62 0.16 -16.59
CA LEU A 211 6.89 -0.88 -15.61
C LEU A 211 8.18 -0.61 -14.79
N GLN A 212 9.19 0.02 -15.39
CA GLN A 212 10.47 0.28 -14.74
C GLN A 212 10.33 1.29 -13.59
N ASP A 213 9.41 2.26 -13.66
CA ASP A 213 9.12 3.18 -12.55
C ASP A 213 8.60 2.40 -11.32
N LEU A 214 7.67 1.46 -11.53
CA LEU A 214 7.12 0.61 -10.47
C LEU A 214 8.16 -0.37 -9.91
N LEU A 215 8.90 -1.08 -10.77
CA LEU A 215 9.93 -2.01 -10.33
C LEU A 215 11.05 -1.29 -9.58
N ARG A 216 11.46 -0.11 -10.04
CA ARG A 216 12.44 0.74 -9.34
C ARG A 216 11.94 1.13 -7.96
N LEU A 217 10.68 1.54 -7.81
CA LEU A 217 10.11 1.91 -6.50
C LEU A 217 9.98 0.71 -5.55
N ALA A 218 9.61 -0.46 -6.06
CA ALA A 218 9.24 -1.62 -5.24
C ALA A 218 10.38 -2.61 -4.95
N MET A 219 11.43 -2.66 -5.77
CA MET A 219 12.49 -3.67 -5.69
C MET A 219 13.85 -3.12 -5.29
N LYS A 220 14.67 -3.96 -4.67
CA LYS A 220 16.12 -3.72 -4.52
C LYS A 220 16.86 -4.08 -5.81
N GLY A 221 17.87 -3.30 -6.16
CA GLY A 221 18.71 -3.54 -7.34
C GLY A 221 18.06 -3.09 -8.67
N PRO A 222 18.63 -3.50 -9.82
CA PRO A 222 18.13 -3.11 -11.13
C PRO A 222 16.83 -3.83 -11.50
N SER A 223 15.96 -3.15 -12.25
CA SER A 223 14.76 -3.74 -12.83
C SER A 223 15.10 -5.00 -13.65
N PHE A 224 14.34 -6.08 -13.47
CA PHE A 224 14.54 -7.32 -14.24
C PHE A 224 13.81 -7.32 -15.59
N MET A 225 12.92 -6.36 -15.80
CA MET A 225 12.03 -6.26 -16.95
C MET A 225 11.68 -4.80 -17.24
N GLU A 226 11.35 -4.53 -18.50
CA GLU A 226 10.74 -3.27 -18.97
C GLU A 226 9.48 -3.55 -19.78
N GLY A 227 8.64 -2.53 -19.97
CA GLY A 227 7.40 -2.63 -20.73
C GLY A 227 6.34 -1.62 -20.29
N VAL A 228 5.16 -1.72 -20.88
CA VAL A 228 4.01 -0.84 -20.61
C VAL A 228 2.97 -1.61 -19.80
N ILE A 229 2.69 -1.14 -18.58
CA ILE A 229 1.76 -1.77 -17.63
C ILE A 229 0.47 -0.97 -17.50
N SER A 230 -0.66 -1.66 -17.51
CA SER A 230 -1.93 -1.22 -16.95
C SER A 230 -2.12 -1.91 -15.61
N LEU A 231 -2.53 -1.17 -14.57
CA LEU A 231 -2.70 -1.67 -13.20
C LEU A 231 -3.97 -1.08 -12.60
N LYS A 232 -4.79 -1.92 -11.98
CA LYS A 232 -5.88 -1.50 -11.09
C LYS A 232 -5.74 -2.27 -9.78
N THR A 233 -5.59 -1.57 -8.66
CA THR A 233 -5.39 -2.22 -7.36
C THR A 233 -5.98 -1.40 -6.22
N LYS A 234 -6.42 -2.09 -5.17
CA LYS A 234 -6.76 -1.50 -3.88
C LYS A 234 -5.59 -1.69 -2.92
N ILE A 235 -5.20 -0.60 -2.26
CA ILE A 235 -4.17 -0.55 -1.22
C ILE A 235 -4.89 -0.39 0.11
N ASP A 236 -4.74 -1.38 1.00
CA ASP A 236 -5.23 -1.30 2.38
C ASP A 236 -4.06 -1.38 3.36
N ILE A 237 -3.98 -0.43 4.28
CA ILE A 237 -3.09 -0.48 5.45
C ILE A 237 -4.00 -0.49 6.69
N PRO A 238 -4.18 -1.66 7.35
CA PRO A 238 -5.06 -1.79 8.50
C PRO A 238 -4.46 -1.14 9.76
N PRO A 239 -5.29 -0.80 10.76
CA PRO A 239 -4.87 -0.09 11.96
C PRO A 239 -4.24 -1.06 12.97
N LEU A 240 -3.01 -1.49 12.68
CA LEU A 240 -2.33 -2.53 13.47
C LEU A 240 -1.79 -2.01 14.80
N THR A 241 -2.01 -2.79 15.85
CA THR A 241 -1.33 -2.66 17.15
C THR A 241 -0.57 -3.96 17.44
N GLY A 242 0.77 -3.91 17.39
CA GLY A 242 1.61 -5.06 17.72
C GLY A 242 2.96 -5.09 17.00
N ARG A 243 3.71 -6.18 17.22
CA ARG A 243 5.05 -6.41 16.63
C ARG A 243 5.05 -6.70 15.12
N VAL A 244 3.88 -6.78 14.48
CA VAL A 244 3.77 -6.99 13.04
C VAL A 244 3.90 -5.63 12.36
N ARG A 245 5.04 -5.42 11.69
CA ARG A 245 5.28 -4.26 10.79
C ARG A 245 4.19 -4.18 9.72
N GLU A 246 3.98 -2.99 9.16
CA GLU A 246 2.77 -2.64 8.41
C GLU A 246 2.36 -3.73 7.41
N LYS A 247 1.15 -4.30 7.61
CA LYS A 247 0.56 -5.19 6.60
C LYS A 247 0.06 -4.35 5.44
N LEU A 248 0.95 -4.04 4.51
CA LEU A 248 0.55 -3.59 3.18
C LEU A 248 -0.26 -4.71 2.53
N LEU A 249 -1.57 -4.48 2.38
CA LEU A 249 -2.46 -5.35 1.65
C LEU A 249 -2.68 -4.75 0.26
N LEU A 250 -2.42 -5.53 -0.78
CA LEU A 250 -2.78 -5.18 -2.15
C LEU A 250 -3.72 -6.26 -2.70
N ASP A 251 -4.79 -5.88 -3.37
CA ASP A 251 -5.58 -6.78 -4.23
C ASP A 251 -5.75 -6.07 -5.57
N GLY A 252 -5.51 -6.75 -6.69
CA GLY A 252 -5.49 -6.07 -7.96
C GLY A 252 -5.27 -6.94 -9.18
N GLU A 253 -5.36 -6.28 -10.32
CA GLU A 253 -5.18 -6.85 -11.65
C GLU A 253 -4.22 -5.99 -12.45
N PHE A 254 -3.38 -6.64 -13.26
CA PHE A 254 -2.47 -5.95 -14.16
C PHE A 254 -2.47 -6.58 -15.55
N GLN A 255 -2.09 -5.77 -16.54
CA GLN A 255 -1.80 -6.18 -17.90
C GLN A 255 -0.50 -5.52 -18.32
N LEU A 256 0.47 -6.32 -18.76
CA LEU A 256 1.75 -5.89 -19.30
C LEU A 256 1.75 -6.17 -20.80
N SER A 257 2.22 -5.17 -21.55
CA SER A 257 2.45 -5.24 -22.99
C SER A 257 3.88 -4.78 -23.29
N GLN A 258 4.44 -5.25 -24.41
CA GLN A 258 5.81 -4.93 -24.82
C GLN A 258 6.85 -5.31 -23.73
N GLY A 259 6.62 -6.43 -23.05
CA GLY A 259 7.42 -6.87 -21.90
C GLY A 259 8.75 -7.48 -22.34
N ARG A 260 9.88 -6.83 -22.02
CA ARG A 260 11.22 -7.35 -22.32
C ARG A 260 11.97 -7.67 -21.03
N PHE A 261 12.55 -8.87 -20.92
CA PHE A 261 13.41 -9.19 -19.79
C PHE A 261 14.80 -8.57 -20.00
N LEU A 262 15.29 -7.89 -18.97
CA LEU A 262 16.60 -7.20 -18.98
C LEU A 262 17.76 -8.15 -18.61
N ARG A 263 17.46 -9.39 -18.23
CA ARG A 263 18.44 -10.47 -18.01
C ARG A 263 18.44 -11.41 -19.21
N SER A 264 19.58 -11.51 -19.89
CA SER A 264 19.77 -12.40 -21.05
C SER A 264 19.34 -13.83 -20.75
N SER A 265 19.74 -14.40 -19.60
CA SER A 265 19.39 -15.78 -19.24
C SER A 265 17.90 -16.09 -19.13
N ILE A 266 17.04 -15.09 -18.90
CA ILE A 266 15.59 -15.23 -18.92
C ILE A 266 15.05 -14.99 -20.33
N GLN A 267 15.58 -13.97 -21.03
CA GLN A 267 15.22 -13.68 -22.42
C GLN A 267 15.53 -14.89 -23.33
N ASP A 268 16.72 -15.51 -23.21
CA ASP A 268 17.13 -16.72 -23.92
C ASP A 268 16.13 -17.89 -23.74
N GLN A 269 15.52 -18.00 -22.55
CA GLN A 269 14.49 -19.00 -22.27
C GLN A 269 13.15 -18.65 -22.92
N ILE A 270 12.78 -17.38 -22.96
CA ILE A 270 11.59 -16.87 -23.66
C ILE A 270 11.72 -17.08 -25.18
N ASP A 271 12.85 -16.72 -25.78
CA ASP A 271 13.08 -16.92 -27.20
C ASP A 271 13.13 -18.41 -27.54
N MET A 272 13.78 -19.23 -26.69
CA MET A 272 13.78 -20.69 -26.84
C MET A 272 12.37 -21.29 -26.71
N LEU A 273 11.52 -20.73 -25.86
CA LEU A 273 10.12 -21.13 -25.71
C LEU A 273 9.33 -20.81 -26.99
N SER A 274 9.49 -19.60 -27.55
CA SER A 274 8.88 -19.21 -28.82
C SER A 274 9.35 -20.10 -29.98
N ARG A 275 10.67 -20.23 -30.18
CA ARG A 275 11.28 -21.10 -31.21
C ARG A 275 10.76 -22.53 -31.15
N ARG A 276 10.62 -23.11 -29.95
CA ARG A 276 10.02 -24.45 -29.76
C ARG A 276 8.52 -24.46 -30.00
N GLY A 277 7.80 -23.44 -29.52
CA GLY A 277 6.35 -23.29 -29.68
C GLY A 277 5.91 -23.18 -31.14
N GLN A 278 6.73 -22.55 -31.98
CA GLN A 278 6.54 -22.46 -33.43
C GLN A 278 7.07 -23.69 -34.20
N GLY A 279 7.71 -24.66 -33.54
CA GLY A 279 8.27 -25.85 -34.17
C GLY A 279 9.56 -25.59 -34.98
N GLN A 280 10.22 -24.47 -34.68
CA GLN A 280 11.46 -23.98 -35.31
C GLN A 280 12.61 -23.88 -34.30
N PRO A 281 12.96 -24.97 -33.55
CA PRO A 281 13.90 -24.91 -32.42
C PRO A 281 15.37 -24.57 -32.76
N LYS A 282 15.66 -24.22 -34.03
CA LYS A 282 16.96 -23.79 -34.55
C LYS A 282 16.93 -22.41 -35.24
N ASN A 283 15.78 -21.75 -35.32
CA ASN A 283 15.67 -20.48 -36.01
C ASN A 283 16.10 -19.34 -35.08
N GLU A 284 17.38 -18.98 -35.12
CA GLU A 284 18.00 -17.96 -34.26
C GLU A 284 17.60 -16.52 -34.64
N ASP A 285 16.93 -16.31 -35.79
CA ASP A 285 16.38 -15.01 -36.21
C ASP A 285 15.14 -14.58 -35.41
N ILE A 286 14.68 -15.42 -34.47
CA ILE A 286 13.54 -15.18 -33.57
C ILE A 286 14.05 -14.64 -32.23
N ASP A 287 14.04 -13.32 -32.07
CA ASP A 287 14.16 -12.51 -30.83
C ASP A 287 12.75 -11.98 -30.48
N GLU A 288 12.20 -12.34 -29.32
CA GLU A 288 10.78 -12.17 -29.02
C GLU A 288 10.50 -11.40 -27.73
N VAL A 289 9.65 -10.40 -27.84
CA VAL A 289 9.12 -9.65 -26.71
C VAL A 289 7.92 -10.41 -26.13
N VAL A 290 7.69 -10.33 -24.82
CA VAL A 290 6.42 -10.77 -24.23
C VAL A 290 5.32 -9.83 -24.72
N HIS A 291 4.57 -10.30 -25.73
CA HIS A 291 3.51 -9.54 -26.40
C HIS A 291 2.43 -9.15 -25.39
N GLU A 292 2.05 -10.09 -24.53
CA GLU A 292 1.05 -9.89 -23.50
C GLU A 292 1.32 -10.78 -22.27
N MET A 293 1.22 -10.17 -21.08
CA MET A 293 1.15 -10.86 -19.80
C MET A 293 0.02 -10.21 -18.97
N ARG A 294 -0.80 -11.00 -18.28
CA ARG A 294 -1.90 -10.51 -17.45
C ARG A 294 -1.97 -11.31 -16.16
N GLY A 295 -2.45 -10.71 -15.08
CA GLY A 295 -2.67 -11.47 -13.85
C GLY A 295 -3.50 -10.76 -12.80
N ALA A 296 -4.10 -11.56 -11.92
CA ALA A 296 -4.81 -11.11 -10.72
C ALA A 296 -4.01 -11.54 -9.49
N PHE A 297 -3.56 -10.56 -8.69
CA PHE A 297 -2.65 -10.77 -7.57
C PHE A 297 -3.25 -10.27 -6.25
N ARG A 298 -2.75 -10.83 -5.14
CA ARG A 298 -2.99 -10.33 -3.79
C ARG A 298 -1.69 -10.37 -3.00
N LEU A 299 -1.28 -9.24 -2.43
CA LEU A 299 -0.18 -9.15 -1.45
C LEU A 299 -0.77 -9.13 -0.04
N ASN A 300 -0.25 -9.98 0.85
CA ASN A 300 -0.56 -9.97 2.27
C ASN A 300 0.62 -10.57 3.05
N ASN A 301 1.08 -9.91 4.12
CA ASN A 301 2.24 -10.33 4.93
C ASN A 301 3.46 -10.76 4.07
N GLU A 302 3.90 -9.92 3.14
CA GLU A 302 5.07 -10.20 2.25
C GLU A 302 4.89 -11.41 1.30
N MET A 303 3.72 -12.06 1.28
CA MET A 303 3.37 -13.11 0.33
C MET A 303 2.52 -12.55 -0.81
N MET A 304 3.05 -12.58 -2.04
CA MET A 304 2.35 -12.18 -3.25
C MET A 304 1.78 -13.42 -3.96
N THR A 305 0.46 -13.61 -3.84
CA THR A 305 -0.26 -14.74 -4.45
C THR A 305 -0.93 -14.32 -5.75
N PHE A 306 -0.67 -15.06 -6.84
CA PHE A 306 -1.34 -14.88 -8.12
C PHE A 306 -2.46 -15.90 -8.26
N LYS A 307 -3.71 -15.43 -8.28
CA LYS A 307 -4.91 -16.23 -8.58
C LYS A 307 -4.88 -16.69 -10.05
N SER A 308 -4.35 -15.84 -10.91
CA SER A 308 -4.03 -16.10 -12.31
C SER A 308 -2.83 -15.26 -12.72
N LEU A 309 -1.96 -15.86 -13.54
CA LEU A 309 -0.84 -15.22 -14.21
C LEU A 309 -0.70 -15.90 -15.58
N SER A 310 -1.13 -15.23 -16.64
CA SER A 310 -0.96 -15.73 -18.01
C SER A 310 0.05 -14.88 -18.77
N PHE A 311 0.82 -15.50 -19.66
CA PHE A 311 1.64 -14.79 -20.64
C PHE A 311 1.73 -15.55 -21.96
N ALA A 312 1.91 -14.81 -23.06
CA ALA A 312 2.00 -15.35 -24.39
C ALA A 312 3.20 -14.80 -25.16
N VAL A 313 3.83 -15.69 -25.93
CA VAL A 313 4.82 -15.40 -26.97
C VAL A 313 4.48 -16.19 -28.23
N PRO A 314 5.00 -15.87 -29.42
CA PRO A 314 4.55 -16.53 -30.63
C PRO A 314 4.82 -18.04 -30.57
N GLY A 315 3.79 -18.84 -30.86
CA GLY A 315 3.85 -20.29 -30.73
C GLY A 315 3.62 -20.86 -29.31
N ALA A 316 3.60 -20.06 -28.24
CA ALA A 316 3.49 -20.55 -26.86
C ALA A 316 2.63 -19.68 -25.93
N ALA A 317 1.71 -20.29 -25.20
CA ALA A 317 0.91 -19.65 -24.15
C ALA A 317 1.10 -20.39 -22.81
N VAL A 318 1.26 -19.62 -21.74
CA VAL A 318 1.46 -20.12 -20.38
C VAL A 318 0.40 -19.54 -19.46
N ASP A 319 -0.23 -20.41 -18.67
CA ASP A 319 -1.16 -20.05 -17.60
C ASP A 319 -0.63 -20.63 -16.28
N LEU A 320 -0.48 -19.79 -15.26
CA LEU A 320 0.04 -20.14 -13.94
C LEU A 320 -0.86 -19.61 -12.82
N ALA A 321 -0.83 -20.29 -11.69
CA ALA A 321 -1.27 -19.80 -10.39
C ALA A 321 -0.23 -20.21 -9.34
N GLY A 322 -0.09 -19.44 -8.27
CA GLY A 322 0.99 -19.67 -7.31
C GLY A 322 1.28 -18.47 -6.42
N GLY A 323 2.46 -18.46 -5.83
CA GLY A 323 2.90 -17.36 -4.99
C GLY A 323 4.41 -17.12 -5.00
N TYR A 324 4.76 -15.93 -4.54
CA TYR A 324 6.11 -15.49 -4.29
C TYR A 324 6.20 -14.90 -2.88
N ASP A 325 7.01 -15.52 -2.02
CA ASP A 325 7.37 -14.99 -0.71
C ASP A 325 8.52 -13.97 -0.91
N LEU A 326 8.20 -12.69 -0.71
CA LEU A 326 9.13 -11.57 -0.91
C LEU A 326 10.24 -11.51 0.16
N ASN A 327 10.08 -12.20 1.28
CA ASN A 327 11.02 -12.20 2.41
C ASN A 327 11.95 -13.42 2.32
N ALA A 328 11.39 -14.60 2.03
CA ALA A 328 12.16 -15.83 1.84
C ALA A 328 12.81 -15.96 0.44
N ASP A 329 12.44 -15.11 -0.52
CA ASP A 329 12.79 -15.24 -1.95
C ASP A 329 12.41 -16.62 -2.52
N VAL A 330 11.16 -17.06 -2.26
CA VAL A 330 10.66 -18.38 -2.69
C VAL A 330 9.51 -18.24 -3.67
N LEU A 331 9.73 -18.75 -4.89
CA LEU A 331 8.72 -18.93 -5.92
C LEU A 331 8.10 -20.33 -5.82
N ASP A 332 6.78 -20.42 -5.90
CA ASP A 332 6.05 -21.68 -6.17
C ASP A 332 4.84 -21.42 -7.07
N PHE A 333 4.98 -21.76 -8.35
CA PHE A 333 3.96 -21.59 -9.39
C PHE A 333 3.68 -22.92 -10.08
N HIS A 334 2.41 -23.16 -10.34
CA HIS A 334 1.90 -24.36 -11.01
C HIS A 334 0.91 -23.97 -12.11
N GLY A 335 0.86 -24.74 -13.20
CA GLY A 335 -0.11 -24.47 -14.27
C GLY A 335 0.16 -25.23 -15.56
N THR A 336 -0.13 -24.60 -16.69
CA THR A 336 -0.13 -25.23 -18.01
C THR A 336 0.64 -24.42 -19.05
N LEU A 337 1.32 -25.15 -19.93
CA LEU A 337 1.99 -24.66 -21.12
C LEU A 337 1.31 -25.27 -22.36
N LYS A 338 0.89 -24.40 -23.28
CA LYS A 338 0.30 -24.75 -24.58
C LYS A 338 1.23 -24.28 -25.69
N LEU A 339 1.66 -25.20 -26.56
CA LEU A 339 2.46 -24.91 -27.74
C LEU A 339 1.64 -25.17 -29.01
N GLN A 340 1.83 -24.35 -30.05
CA GLN A 340 1.24 -24.59 -31.37
C GLN A 340 1.87 -25.82 -32.04
N ALA A 341 3.18 -26.00 -31.88
CA ALA A 341 3.92 -27.15 -32.34
C ALA A 341 3.63 -28.43 -31.53
N LYS A 342 3.68 -29.58 -32.21
CA LYS A 342 3.66 -30.91 -31.61
C LYS A 342 4.96 -31.25 -30.88
N VAL A 343 4.93 -32.16 -29.91
CA VAL A 343 6.11 -32.44 -29.06
C VAL A 343 7.30 -32.91 -29.90
N SER A 344 7.06 -33.67 -30.97
CA SER A 344 8.08 -34.04 -31.95
C SER A 344 8.77 -32.82 -32.62
N GLN A 345 8.00 -31.78 -32.96
CA GLN A 345 8.47 -30.56 -33.64
C GLN A 345 9.26 -29.63 -32.70
N THR A 346 9.09 -29.75 -31.38
CA THR A 346 9.90 -29.00 -30.39
C THR A 346 11.37 -29.48 -30.30
N MET A 347 11.67 -30.64 -30.90
CA MET A 347 12.96 -31.33 -30.82
C MET A 347 13.69 -31.38 -32.17
N THR A 348 14.99 -31.65 -32.13
CA THR A 348 15.85 -31.73 -33.32
C THR A 348 16.38 -33.15 -33.55
N GLY A 349 16.77 -33.44 -34.80
CA GLY A 349 17.41 -34.72 -35.18
C GLY A 349 16.52 -35.94 -34.94
N TRP A 350 17.14 -37.06 -34.54
CA TRP A 350 16.45 -38.34 -34.34
C TRP A 350 15.32 -38.26 -33.30
N LYS A 351 15.43 -37.40 -32.27
CA LYS A 351 14.39 -37.21 -31.25
C LYS A 351 13.07 -36.73 -31.86
N ARG A 352 13.11 -35.89 -32.89
CA ARG A 352 11.92 -35.47 -33.65
C ARG A 352 11.23 -36.64 -34.34
N VAL A 353 11.98 -37.62 -34.86
CA VAL A 353 11.40 -38.81 -35.50
C VAL A 353 10.81 -39.74 -34.44
N ALA A 354 11.57 -40.02 -33.37
CA ALA A 354 11.17 -40.92 -32.30
C ALA A 354 9.91 -40.46 -31.53
N LEU A 355 9.67 -39.15 -31.46
CA LEU A 355 8.51 -38.58 -30.74
C LEU A 355 7.23 -38.46 -31.58
N LYS A 356 7.28 -38.58 -32.92
CA LYS A 356 6.06 -38.50 -33.77
C LYS A 356 4.92 -39.43 -33.32
N PRO A 357 5.16 -40.71 -32.95
CA PRO A 357 4.08 -41.62 -32.55
C PRO A 357 3.37 -41.19 -31.26
N VAL A 358 4.04 -40.41 -30.40
CA VAL A 358 3.47 -39.96 -29.12
C VAL A 358 2.83 -38.57 -29.18
N ASP A 359 2.94 -37.84 -30.29
CA ASP A 359 2.31 -36.53 -30.47
C ASP A 359 0.82 -36.52 -30.06
N PRO A 360 -0.04 -37.52 -30.42
CA PRO A 360 -1.45 -37.53 -30.04
C PRO A 360 -1.72 -37.56 -28.53
N PHE A 361 -0.78 -38.03 -27.70
CA PHE A 361 -0.93 -38.01 -26.24
C PHE A 361 -0.68 -36.62 -25.64
N PHE A 362 0.03 -35.75 -26.36
CA PHE A 362 0.36 -34.39 -25.94
C PHE A 362 -0.48 -33.31 -26.65
N SER A 363 -0.99 -33.56 -27.86
CA SER A 363 -1.93 -32.66 -28.52
C SER A 363 -3.30 -32.69 -27.84
N LYS A 364 -3.60 -31.69 -27.00
CA LYS A 364 -4.86 -31.56 -26.23
C LYS A 364 -5.32 -30.10 -26.23
N GLU A 365 -6.62 -29.90 -26.02
CA GLU A 365 -7.23 -28.55 -25.90
C GLU A 365 -6.92 -27.61 -27.09
N GLY A 366 -6.82 -28.17 -28.31
CA GLY A 366 -6.47 -27.43 -29.52
C GLY A 366 -4.97 -27.08 -29.66
N ALA A 367 -4.14 -27.35 -28.65
CA ALA A 367 -2.70 -27.16 -28.72
C ALA A 367 -2.01 -28.35 -29.42
N GLY A 368 -0.91 -28.07 -30.14
CA GLY A 368 -0.03 -29.11 -30.66
C GLY A 368 0.70 -29.87 -29.54
N THR A 369 1.08 -29.17 -28.48
CA THR A 369 1.59 -29.76 -27.23
C THR A 369 0.95 -29.09 -26.03
N PHE A 370 0.42 -29.88 -25.11
CA PHE A 370 -0.06 -29.46 -23.80
C PHE A 370 0.79 -30.11 -22.71
N LEU A 371 1.33 -29.30 -21.79
CA LEU A 371 2.14 -29.75 -20.65
C LEU A 371 1.64 -29.12 -19.37
N ARG A 372 1.62 -29.89 -18.27
CA ARG A 372 1.54 -29.33 -16.92
C ARG A 372 2.95 -28.96 -16.47
N ILE A 373 3.12 -27.74 -16.00
CA ILE A 373 4.40 -27.17 -15.63
C ILE A 373 4.37 -26.60 -14.22
N LYS A 374 5.57 -26.45 -13.65
CA LYS A 374 5.80 -25.68 -12.43
C LYS A 374 7.07 -24.84 -12.54
N VAL A 375 7.11 -23.76 -11.79
CA VAL A 375 8.26 -22.87 -11.62
C VAL A 375 8.51 -22.72 -10.13
N VAL A 376 9.65 -23.19 -9.66
CA VAL A 376 10.02 -23.19 -8.23
C VAL A 376 11.44 -22.66 -8.05
N GLY A 377 11.82 -22.26 -6.83
CA GLY A 377 13.16 -21.75 -6.54
C GLY A 377 13.12 -20.30 -6.10
N THR A 378 14.04 -19.47 -6.57
CA THR A 378 14.16 -18.05 -6.19
C THR A 378 13.93 -17.13 -7.39
N ALA A 379 13.70 -15.84 -7.15
CA ALA A 379 13.61 -14.83 -8.21
C ALA A 379 14.94 -14.66 -8.98
N SER A 380 16.07 -15.03 -8.36
CA SER A 380 17.38 -15.05 -9.01
C SER A 380 17.65 -16.31 -9.84
N GLU A 381 17.17 -17.47 -9.41
CA GLU A 381 17.39 -18.78 -10.04
C GLU A 381 16.08 -19.62 -10.16
N PRO A 382 15.14 -19.21 -11.04
CA PRO A 382 13.90 -19.94 -11.25
C PRO A 382 14.15 -21.29 -11.94
N LYS A 383 13.56 -22.36 -11.40
CA LYS A 383 13.67 -23.75 -11.89
C LYS A 383 12.35 -24.19 -12.51
N PHE A 384 12.33 -24.20 -13.84
CA PHE A 384 11.20 -24.67 -14.65
C PHE A 384 11.21 -26.20 -14.76
N GLY A 385 10.04 -26.83 -14.63
CA GLY A 385 9.92 -28.28 -14.76
C GLY A 385 8.50 -28.74 -15.10
N LEU A 386 8.36 -30.02 -15.44
CA LEU A 386 7.05 -30.65 -15.58
C LEU A 386 6.43 -30.86 -14.19
N ASP A 387 5.18 -30.44 -14.04
CA ASP A 387 4.39 -30.83 -12.87
C ASP A 387 3.81 -32.23 -13.11
N ARG A 388 4.36 -33.19 -12.37
CA ARG A 388 3.96 -34.61 -12.42
C ARG A 388 2.89 -34.96 -11.36
N GLY A 389 2.42 -33.96 -10.60
CA GLY A 389 1.65 -34.15 -9.39
C GLY A 389 2.49 -34.77 -8.26
N LYS A 390 2.05 -34.60 -7.01
CA LYS A 390 2.52 -35.49 -5.95
C LYS A 390 1.96 -36.88 -6.23
N LYS A 391 2.83 -37.88 -6.43
CA LYS A 391 2.44 -39.25 -6.08
C LYS A 391 1.98 -39.21 -4.61
N PRO A 392 0.91 -39.93 -4.22
CA PRO A 392 0.65 -40.15 -2.81
C PRO A 392 1.92 -40.70 -2.18
N GLN A 393 2.52 -39.96 -1.25
CA GLN A 393 3.48 -40.57 -0.35
C GLN A 393 2.64 -41.47 0.54
N GLU A 394 2.81 -42.79 0.36
CA GLU A 394 2.39 -43.73 1.39
C GLU A 394 3.02 -43.25 2.70
N GLU A 395 2.17 -43.04 3.71
CA GLU A 395 2.62 -42.84 5.08
C GLU A 395 3.33 -44.11 5.53
N LYS A 396 4.66 -44.14 5.33
CA LYS A 396 5.52 -45.02 6.10
C LYS A 396 5.42 -44.56 7.54
N LYS A 397 4.48 -45.16 8.27
CA LYS A 397 4.34 -45.11 9.73
C LYS A 397 5.72 -45.09 10.38
N THR A 398 6.08 -43.96 10.97
CA THR A 398 7.17 -43.88 11.96
C THR A 398 6.66 -44.48 13.26
N GLU A 399 6.46 -45.79 13.27
CA GLU A 399 6.01 -46.59 14.41
C GLU A 399 7.16 -47.49 14.88
N GLN A 400 8.35 -46.88 15.04
CA GLN A 400 9.57 -47.60 15.44
C GLN A 400 10.57 -46.75 16.25
N GLU A 401 10.09 -45.79 17.05
CA GLU A 401 10.95 -45.09 18.02
C GLU A 401 10.32 -44.84 19.42
N SER A 402 9.06 -45.23 19.64
CA SER A 402 8.38 -45.14 20.95
C SER A 402 8.41 -46.43 21.79
N ALA A 403 8.93 -47.54 21.24
CA ALA A 403 8.88 -48.87 21.87
C ALA A 403 10.15 -49.28 22.65
N VAL A 404 11.19 -48.44 22.68
CA VAL A 404 12.47 -48.73 23.36
C VAL A 404 12.54 -48.07 24.74
N ASP A 405 11.94 -46.89 24.93
CA ASP A 405 12.08 -46.12 26.17
C ASP A 405 11.13 -46.58 27.30
N SER A 406 9.95 -47.08 26.93
CA SER A 406 8.94 -47.62 27.86
C SER A 406 9.32 -48.94 28.53
N ARG A 407 10.40 -49.62 28.11
CA ARG A 407 10.96 -50.81 28.81
C ARG A 407 12.15 -50.50 29.72
N ARG A 408 12.61 -49.25 29.81
CA ARG A 408 13.70 -48.86 30.72
C ARG A 408 13.23 -48.28 32.06
N GLN A 409 12.02 -47.75 32.16
CA GLN A 409 11.53 -47.15 33.41
C GLN A 409 11.00 -48.16 34.46
N GLU A 410 10.54 -49.35 34.07
CA GLU A 410 10.05 -50.37 35.03
C GLU A 410 11.14 -51.12 35.82
N LYS A 411 12.43 -50.97 35.49
CA LYS A 411 13.52 -51.69 36.17
C LYS A 411 14.25 -50.92 37.28
N ASN A 412 13.96 -49.64 37.49
CA ASN A 412 14.69 -48.81 38.48
C ASN A 412 13.93 -48.52 39.79
N ASN A 413 12.64 -48.85 39.92
CA ASN A 413 11.87 -48.65 41.17
C ASN A 413 11.90 -49.86 42.13
N GLY A 414 12.89 -50.76 41.96
CA GLY A 414 12.98 -52.04 42.64
C GLY A 414 14.11 -52.18 43.67
N ASN A 415 14.64 -51.09 44.24
CA ASN A 415 15.58 -51.17 45.36
C ASN A 415 15.78 -49.81 46.07
N GLU A 416 15.03 -49.57 47.15
CA GLU A 416 15.54 -48.85 48.34
C GLU A 416 14.52 -48.91 49.49
N THR A 417 14.57 -50.00 50.27
CA THR A 417 13.80 -50.12 51.51
C THR A 417 14.74 -50.30 52.71
N GLY A 418 15.06 -49.17 53.34
CA GLY A 418 15.46 -49.10 54.74
C GLY A 418 16.94 -49.28 55.07
N ARG A 419 17.50 -48.29 55.78
CA ARG A 419 17.71 -48.39 57.25
C ARG A 419 18.22 -47.07 57.87
N HIS A 420 17.61 -46.72 59.01
CA HIS A 420 18.24 -46.08 60.19
C HIS A 420 18.80 -44.63 60.09
N ARG A 421 18.86 -43.81 61.15
CA ARG A 421 18.09 -43.70 62.43
C ARG A 421 18.59 -42.44 63.21
N VAL A 422 17.72 -41.79 63.99
CA VAL A 422 18.01 -40.97 65.22
C VAL A 422 18.69 -39.58 65.10
N ALA A 423 17.97 -38.58 65.65
CA ALA A 423 18.40 -37.32 66.32
C ALA A 423 19.25 -36.28 65.55
N GLN A 424 19.21 -34.99 65.91
CA GLN A 424 18.62 -34.35 67.10
C GLN A 424 17.93 -33.03 66.74
#